data_AF-A0A662HMY6-F1
#
_entry.id   AF-A0A662HMY6-F1
#
_cell.length_a   1.000
_cell.length_b   1.000
_cell.length_c   1.000
_cell.angle_alpha   90.00
_cell.angle_beta   90.00
_cell.angle_gamma   90.00
#
_symmetry.space_group_name_H-M   'P 1'
#
loop_
_entity.id
_entity.type
_entity.pdbx_description
1 polymer ?
#
loop_
_entity_poly.entity_id
_entity_poly.type
_entity_poly.pdbx_seq_one_letter_code
_entity_poly.pdbx_strand_id
1 'polypeptide(L)'
;MNKKRKCKGRKTSMSLVDFLKENDIKAEILVDSRVENYIRDMGTVTKSEVYRWSMSMKIAPVVLYNTLRRLEKTGKLRRYFDESKEDLVYVYVKD
;
A
#
# COMPACT_ATOMS: atom_id res chain seq x y z
N MET A 1 -55.09 -1.89 -22.41
CA MET A 1 -54.08 -2.60 -21.61
C MET A 1 -52.85 -2.88 -22.47
N ASN A 2 -51.73 -2.16 -22.29
CA ASN A 2 -50.47 -2.48 -22.97
C ASN A 2 -49.37 -2.70 -21.92
N LYS A 3 -49.06 -3.97 -21.62
CA LYS A 3 -47.97 -4.39 -20.73
C LYS A 3 -46.63 -4.13 -21.44
N LYS A 4 -46.00 -2.98 -21.17
CA LYS A 4 -44.58 -2.77 -21.50
C LYS A 4 -43.74 -3.74 -20.65
N ARG A 5 -43.10 -4.70 -21.31
CA ARG A 5 -42.16 -5.64 -20.70
C ARG A 5 -40.96 -4.85 -20.18
N LYS A 6 -40.74 -4.85 -18.86
CA LYS A 6 -39.49 -4.38 -18.24
C LYS A 6 -38.36 -5.32 -18.67
N CYS A 7 -37.42 -4.83 -19.48
CA CYS A 7 -36.14 -5.50 -19.68
C CYS A 7 -35.41 -5.55 -18.34
N LYS A 8 -35.29 -6.74 -17.76
CA LYS A 8 -34.49 -6.99 -16.55
C LYS A 8 -33.03 -6.64 -16.86
N GLY A 9 -32.42 -5.84 -15.98
CA GLY A 9 -31.06 -5.32 -16.15
C GLY A 9 -30.06 -6.43 -16.48
N ARG A 10 -29.24 -6.19 -17.50
CA ARG A 10 -28.06 -7.01 -17.75
C ARG A 10 -27.18 -6.94 -16.50
N LYS A 11 -26.83 -8.09 -15.93
CA LYS A 11 -25.71 -8.19 -14.99
C LYS A 11 -24.51 -7.59 -15.70
N THR A 12 -24.03 -6.44 -15.23
CA THR A 12 -22.90 -5.74 -15.82
C THR A 12 -21.71 -6.68 -15.76
N SER A 13 -21.32 -7.26 -16.90
CA SER A 13 -20.03 -7.91 -17.03
C SER A 13 -18.99 -6.81 -16.79
N MET A 14 -18.25 -6.88 -15.69
CA MET A 14 -17.14 -5.96 -15.44
C MET A 14 -16.25 -5.91 -16.68
N SER A 15 -15.83 -4.71 -17.08
CA SER A 15 -14.89 -4.60 -18.18
C SER A 15 -13.55 -5.21 -17.77
N LEU A 16 -12.77 -5.69 -18.75
CA LEU A 16 -11.41 -6.16 -18.51
C LEU A 16 -10.56 -5.08 -17.82
N VAL A 17 -10.80 -3.80 -18.17
CA VAL A 17 -10.12 -2.66 -17.56
C VAL A 17 -10.46 -2.53 -16.07
N ASP A 18 -11.73 -2.71 -15.70
CA ASP A 18 -12.15 -2.65 -14.29
C ASP A 18 -11.56 -3.82 -13.50
N PHE A 19 -11.53 -5.02 -14.08
CA PHE A 19 -10.92 -6.18 -13.46
C PHE A 19 -9.41 -5.99 -13.22
N LEU A 20 -8.67 -5.49 -14.23
CA LEU A 20 -7.24 -5.22 -14.09
C LEU A 20 -6.97 -4.17 -13.01
N LYS A 21 -7.75 -3.08 -12.98
CA LYS A 21 -7.66 -2.07 -11.92
C LYS A 21 -7.94 -2.64 -10.54
N GLU A 22 -8.97 -3.47 -10.41
CA GLU A 22 -9.33 -4.05 -9.11
C GLU A 22 -8.25 -5.00 -8.58
N ASN A 23 -7.57 -5.75 -9.47
CA ASN A 23 -6.43 -6.59 -9.09
C ASN A 23 -5.20 -5.75 -8.72
N ASP A 24 -4.93 -4.65 -9.43
CA ASP A 24 -3.84 -3.74 -9.12
C ASP A 24 -4.03 -3.08 -7.74
N ILE A 25 -5.26 -2.65 -7.43
CA ILE A 25 -5.65 -2.15 -6.11
C ILE A 25 -5.42 -3.22 -5.02
N LYS A 26 -5.83 -4.47 -5.26
CA LYS A 26 -5.62 -5.57 -4.31
C LYS A 26 -4.13 -5.84 -4.07
N ALA A 27 -3.31 -5.76 -5.11
CA ALA A 27 -1.86 -5.90 -4.99
C ALA A 27 -1.25 -4.78 -4.15
N GLU A 28 -1.66 -3.51 -4.37
CA GLU A 28 -1.19 -2.38 -3.56
C GLU A 28 -1.55 -2.53 -2.07
N ILE A 29 -2.78 -2.93 -1.74
CA ILE A 29 -3.22 -3.14 -0.34
C ILE A 29 -2.38 -4.21 0.36
N LEU A 30 -2.00 -5.27 -0.36
CA LEU A 30 -1.14 -6.32 0.17
C LEU A 30 0.27 -5.80 0.45
N VAL A 31 0.81 -4.94 -0.43
CA VAL A 31 2.11 -4.30 -0.22
C VAL A 31 2.06 -3.36 0.98
N ASP A 32 1.02 -2.54 1.09
CA ASP A 32 0.82 -1.63 2.23
C ASP A 32 0.87 -2.40 3.56
N SER A 33 0.10 -3.49 3.64
CA SER A 33 0.06 -4.34 4.84
C SER A 33 1.41 -4.99 5.15
N ARG A 34 2.17 -5.41 4.13
CA ARG A 34 3.51 -6.01 4.32
C ARG A 34 4.52 -5.01 4.84
N VAL A 35 4.58 -3.81 4.26
CA VAL A 35 5.50 -2.74 4.68
C VAL A 35 5.15 -2.30 6.09
N GLU A 36 3.86 -2.12 6.39
CA GLU A 36 3.39 -1.75 7.71
C GLU A 36 3.78 -2.78 8.76
N ASN A 37 3.50 -4.07 8.53
CA ASN A 37 3.85 -5.14 9.46
C ASN A 37 5.36 -5.21 9.70
N TYR A 38 6.17 -5.11 8.64
CA TYR A 38 7.62 -5.13 8.78
C TYR A 38 8.14 -3.99 9.67
N ILE A 39 7.72 -2.75 9.43
CA ILE A 39 8.18 -1.61 10.24
C ILE A 39 7.64 -1.69 11.66
N ARG A 40 6.41 -2.18 11.85
CA ARG A 40 5.83 -2.40 13.17
C ARG A 40 6.61 -3.45 13.98
N ASP A 41 6.96 -4.57 13.35
CA ASP A 41 7.66 -5.68 14.01
C ASP A 41 9.10 -5.31 14.36
N MET A 42 9.74 -4.46 13.55
CA MET A 42 11.08 -3.92 13.81
C MET A 42 11.08 -2.72 14.77
N GLY A 43 9.95 -2.02 14.90
CA GLY A 43 9.76 -0.80 15.68
C GLY A 43 10.38 0.44 15.03
N THR A 44 11.69 0.40 14.78
CA THR A 44 12.50 1.50 14.22
C THR A 44 13.38 0.97 13.10
N VAL A 45 13.26 1.55 11.91
CA VAL A 45 13.98 1.07 10.70
C VAL A 45 14.51 2.24 9.91
N THR A 46 15.75 2.16 9.42
CA THR A 46 16.28 3.20 8.52
C THR A 46 15.72 3.05 7.09
N LYS A 47 15.75 4.13 6.32
CA LYS A 47 15.35 4.12 4.90
C LYS A 47 16.20 3.13 4.11
N SER A 48 17.48 3.02 4.40
CA SER A 48 18.36 2.05 3.75
C SER A 48 18.02 0.61 4.11
N GLU A 49 17.64 0.34 5.36
CA GLU A 49 17.17 -0.99 5.79
C GLU A 49 15.85 -1.36 5.14
N VAL A 50 14.86 -0.46 5.15
CA VAL A 50 13.54 -0.71 4.54
C VAL A 50 13.68 -0.92 3.03
N TYR A 51 14.59 -0.18 2.37
CA TYR A 51 14.88 -0.36 0.95
C TYR A 51 15.53 -1.72 0.67
N ARG A 52 16.55 -2.12 1.43
CA ARG A 52 17.18 -3.45 1.26
C ARG A 52 16.19 -4.58 1.47
N TRP A 53 15.34 -4.47 2.49
CA TRP A 53 14.26 -5.42 2.75
C TRP A 53 13.22 -5.43 1.62
N SER A 54 12.80 -4.28 1.10
CA SER A 54 11.81 -4.24 0.02
C SER A 54 12.33 -4.93 -1.24
N MET A 55 13.62 -4.79 -1.53
CA MET A 55 14.27 -5.47 -2.66
C MET A 55 14.26 -7.00 -2.50
N SER A 56 14.51 -7.55 -1.31
CA SER A 56 14.41 -9.01 -1.08
C SER A 56 12.98 -9.52 -1.18
N MET A 57 11.99 -8.67 -0.87
CA MET A 57 10.56 -8.95 -1.01
C MET A 57 10.00 -8.68 -2.42
N LYS A 58 10.85 -8.30 -3.39
CA LYS A 58 10.46 -7.92 -4.77
C LYS A 58 9.44 -6.78 -4.83
N ILE A 59 9.47 -5.87 -3.86
CA ILE A 59 8.65 -4.65 -3.85
C ILE A 59 9.42 -3.57 -4.62
N ALA A 60 8.81 -3.04 -5.68
CA ALA A 60 9.43 -2.00 -6.48
C ALA A 60 9.64 -0.71 -5.65
N PRO A 61 10.76 0.04 -5.85
CA PRO A 61 11.06 1.23 -5.06
C PRO A 61 9.96 2.29 -5.09
N VAL A 62 9.33 2.51 -6.25
CA VAL A 62 8.22 3.46 -6.39
C VAL A 62 7.04 3.05 -5.50
N VAL A 63 6.72 1.76 -5.47
CA VAL A 63 5.63 1.23 -4.64
C VAL A 63 5.97 1.36 -3.16
N LEU A 64 7.21 1.02 -2.76
CA LEU A 64 7.68 1.20 -1.39
C LEU A 64 7.52 2.66 -0.93
N TYR A 65 8.05 3.62 -1.68
CA TYR A 65 8.03 5.02 -1.26
C TYR A 65 6.61 5.61 -1.25
N ASN A 66 5.75 5.19 -2.19
CA ASN A 66 4.33 5.54 -2.15
C ASN A 66 3.65 4.98 -0.90
N THR A 67 3.95 3.73 -0.54
CA THR A 67 3.44 3.06 0.67
C THR A 67 3.88 3.80 1.93
N LEU A 68 5.18 4.08 2.08
CA LEU A 68 5.71 4.84 3.22
C LEU A 68 5.02 6.20 3.36
N ARG A 69 4.83 6.90 2.24
CA ARG A 69 4.13 8.19 2.21
C ARG A 69 2.65 8.06 2.60
N ARG A 70 1.96 7.00 2.18
CA ARG A 70 0.57 6.72 2.61
C ARG A 70 0.52 6.48 4.11
N LEU A 71 1.40 5.63 4.65
CA LEU A 71 1.45 5.31 6.07
C LEU A 71 1.76 6.55 6.93
N GLU A 72 2.69 7.42 6.48
CA GLU A 72 2.95 8.73 7.09
C GLU A 72 1.69 9.60 7.11
N LYS A 73 0.98 9.72 5.97
CA LYS A 73 -0.25 10.52 5.88
C LYS A 73 -1.36 10.01 6.78
N THR A 74 -1.46 8.69 6.97
CA THR A 74 -2.44 8.07 7.87
C THR A 74 -2.01 8.11 9.34
N GLY A 75 -0.84 8.67 9.66
CA GLY A 75 -0.35 8.80 11.04
C GLY A 75 0.29 7.54 11.62
N LYS A 76 0.36 6.44 10.86
CA LYS A 76 0.94 5.16 11.31
C LYS A 76 2.46 5.18 11.39
N LEU A 77 3.11 6.02 10.59
CA LEU A 77 4.56 6.20 10.61
C LEU A 77 4.93 7.65 10.92
N ARG A 78 5.99 7.81 11.69
CA ARG A 78 6.76 9.04 11.78
C ARG A 78 8.13 8.82 11.19
N ARG A 79 8.73 9.90 10.67
CA ARG A 79 10.11 9.89 10.21
C ARG A 79 10.91 11.04 10.79
N TYR A 80 12.18 10.79 11.05
CA TYR A 80 13.16 11.78 11.45
C TYR A 80 14.52 11.42 10.87
N PHE A 81 15.45 12.36 10.85
CA PHE A 81 16.82 12.09 10.46
C PHE A 81 17.64 11.74 11.70
N ASP A 82 18.34 10.61 11.69
CA ASP A 82 19.21 10.17 12.77
C ASP A 82 20.66 10.49 12.40
N GLU A 83 21.25 11.48 13.07
CA GLU A 83 22.61 11.93 12.79
C GLU A 83 23.65 10.84 13.08
N SER A 84 23.42 9.96 14.05
CA SER A 84 24.36 8.87 14.37
C SER A 84 24.40 7.80 13.29
N LYS A 85 23.28 7.64 12.56
CA LYS A 85 23.17 6.68 11.45
C LYS A 85 23.35 7.33 10.08
N GLU A 86 23.41 8.67 10.03
CA GLU A 86 23.38 9.48 8.81
C GLU A 86 22.25 9.08 7.84
N ASP A 87 21.10 8.64 8.37
CA ASP A 87 19.99 8.10 7.57
C ASP A 87 18.64 8.58 8.10
N LEU A 88 17.65 8.56 7.21
CA LEU A 88 16.26 8.79 7.56
C LEU A 88 15.73 7.54 8.26
N VAL A 89 15.10 7.72 9.42
CA VAL A 89 14.54 6.66 10.24
C VAL A 89 13.03 6.73 10.23
N TYR A 90 12.38 5.58 10.07
CA TYR A 90 10.95 5.38 10.19
C TYR A 90 10.64 4.71 11.52
N VAL A 91 9.65 5.23 12.23
CA VAL A 91 9.15 4.69 13.50
C VAL A 91 7.66 4.44 13.40
N TYR A 92 7.25 3.25 13.81
CA TYR A 92 5.83 2.91 13.92
C TYR A 92 5.20 3.63 15.11
N VAL A 93 4.14 4.40 14.84
CA VAL A 93 3.34 5.04 15.89
C VAL A 93 2.25 4.06 16.27
N LYS A 94 2.41 3.44 17.44
CA LYS A 94 1.39 2.55 18.00
C LYS A 94 0.22 3.42 18.50
N ASP A 95 -0.99 3.09 18.06
CA ASP A 95 -2.23 3.59 18.68
C ASP A 95 -2.28 3.24 20.17
#